data_AF-A0A0G0ASK7-F1
#
_entry.id   AF-A0A0G0ASK7-F1
#
_cell.length_a   1.000
_cell.length_b   1.000
_cell.length_c   1.000
_cell.angle_alpha   90.00
_cell.angle_beta   90.00
_cell.angle_gamma   90.00
#
_symmetry.space_group_name_H-M   'P 1'
#
loop_
_entity.id
_entity.type
_entity.pdbx_description
1 polymer ?
#
loop_
_entity_poly.entity_id
_entity_poly.type
_entity_poly.pdbx_seq_one_letter_code
_entity_poly.pdbx_strand_id
1 'polypeptide(L)'
;MGRNVKNIFFTILLLFLVFLSLFFFAKYSSFVVEAWYNSSWFYRKPVTITNGGSLLTNEDVLIVVDSATLISNSKLQTDCDDFRFTDSDGSTLISYWIEGGCNTSSTQIWVRVPSVPTGNKTIYMYYGNPAATLAEQSWSGNFILFADASCPASWTRNSTFDSRFIYGSSTYGSTGGVAVSHNHGGTLSVATGGASVTGGVGGSVEQPCTNLTTATHTISGTIGYADSSPSYLTTILCQRNKLSNLGNLILLSDSTTPSGWTRMTAFDSKFPYGSASYGTSGGTTTHTHGLSSLTSGQSAQDCSAEIDPPDPNSRWISNPTHTHPSVVTDSNSSSSNLPSYKILLYVKSPTGLVSLNQTLISPVSVLPPLGWNGYTTLNSVFVMGGATANLTTQGASTHNHSATFTLQASTTYISKNASSMLRAAPNHTHTASYTYTSTSLLPPYTTIIYASRKTSLSSSLGTEENANTAPTAPTIPYTNGGTNPTGVVPSPYFSAIFNDPDTGDTGVSYQIQVNTQSDFLGTVMWDSGLQTK
;
A
#
# COMPACT_ATOMS: atom_id res chain seq x y z
N MET A 1 43.39 -62.46 43.40
CA MET A 1 42.34 -61.62 44.03
C MET A 1 42.61 -60.10 44.00
N GLY A 2 43.86 -59.60 43.94
CA GLY A 2 44.15 -58.17 44.08
C GLY A 2 43.92 -57.22 42.87
N ARG A 3 43.73 -57.75 41.65
CA ARG A 3 43.58 -56.91 40.43
C ARG A 3 42.14 -56.42 40.21
N ASN A 4 41.14 -57.20 40.62
CA ASN A 4 39.73 -56.83 40.50
C ASN A 4 39.30 -55.78 41.54
N VAL A 5 39.88 -55.81 42.74
CA VAL A 5 39.55 -54.85 43.81
C VAL A 5 40.02 -53.43 43.47
N LYS A 6 41.20 -53.30 42.83
CA LYS A 6 41.73 -51.98 42.39
C LYS A 6 40.87 -51.35 41.29
N ASN A 7 40.39 -52.14 40.33
CA ASN A 7 39.52 -51.63 39.28
C ASN A 7 38.15 -51.21 39.83
N ILE A 8 37.57 -51.98 40.75
CA ILE A 8 36.32 -51.63 41.43
C ILE A 8 36.46 -50.32 42.22
N PHE A 9 37.58 -50.13 42.95
CA PHE A 9 37.82 -48.91 43.70
C PHE A 9 37.95 -47.68 42.79
N PHE A 10 38.62 -47.82 41.64
CA PHE A 10 38.78 -46.75 40.67
C PHE A 10 37.45 -46.38 40.01
N THR A 11 36.61 -47.37 39.68
CA THR A 11 35.27 -47.12 39.11
C THR A 11 34.33 -46.45 40.11
N ILE A 12 34.37 -46.84 41.39
CA ILE A 12 33.57 -46.21 42.45
C ILE A 12 34.02 -44.77 42.69
N LEU A 13 35.32 -44.49 42.69
CA LEU A 13 35.86 -43.13 42.83
C LEU A 13 35.47 -42.25 41.65
N LEU A 14 35.54 -42.77 40.42
CA LEU A 14 35.13 -42.05 39.21
C LEU A 14 33.62 -41.74 39.23
N LEU A 15 32.79 -42.70 39.61
CA LEU A 15 31.34 -42.50 39.75
C LEU A 15 31.01 -41.49 40.86
N PHE A 16 31.75 -41.52 41.98
CA PHE A 16 31.59 -40.53 43.05
C PHE A 16 31.98 -39.12 42.59
N LEU A 17 33.07 -38.96 41.83
CA LEU A 17 33.50 -37.68 41.29
C LEU A 17 32.52 -37.13 40.25
N VAL A 18 31.96 -37.97 39.37
CA VAL A 18 30.93 -37.59 38.40
C VAL A 18 29.62 -37.22 39.11
N PHE A 19 29.24 -37.96 40.14
CA PHE A 19 28.05 -37.65 40.94
C PHE A 19 28.23 -36.36 41.73
N LEU A 20 29.43 -36.11 42.29
CA LEU A 20 29.78 -34.87 42.98
C LEU A 20 29.80 -33.69 42.00
N SER A 21 30.32 -33.85 40.78
CA SER A 21 30.29 -32.80 39.77
C SER A 21 28.86 -32.51 39.29
N LEU A 22 28.02 -33.53 39.10
CA LEU A 22 26.60 -33.38 38.77
C LEU A 22 25.81 -32.74 39.92
N PHE A 23 26.16 -33.05 41.18
CA PHE A 23 25.55 -32.44 42.36
C PHE A 23 25.91 -30.96 42.52
N PHE A 24 27.18 -30.60 42.27
CA PHE A 24 27.60 -29.20 42.20
C PHE A 24 26.95 -28.48 41.00
N PHE A 25 26.88 -29.10 39.83
CA PHE A 25 26.23 -28.53 38.64
C PHE A 25 24.71 -28.30 38.86
N ALA A 26 24.03 -29.22 39.55
CA ALA A 26 22.62 -29.08 39.90
C ALA A 26 22.38 -28.02 40.99
N LYS A 27 23.29 -27.85 41.97
CA LYS A 27 23.21 -26.80 43.00
C LYS A 27 23.59 -25.40 42.48
N TYR A 28 24.36 -25.31 41.40
CA TYR A 28 24.62 -24.06 40.66
C TYR A 28 23.63 -23.84 39.50
N SER A 29 22.45 -24.48 39.55
CA SER A 29 21.36 -24.13 38.63
C SER A 29 21.08 -22.64 38.78
N SER A 30 21.46 -21.93 37.72
CA SER A 30 21.35 -20.49 37.53
C SER A 30 20.09 -19.91 38.15
N PHE A 31 20.25 -18.97 39.09
CA PHE A 31 19.34 -17.84 39.11
C PHE A 31 19.39 -17.28 37.69
N VAL A 32 18.29 -17.38 36.95
CA VAL A 32 18.13 -16.58 35.75
C VAL A 32 17.99 -15.16 36.27
N VAL A 33 19.11 -14.49 36.50
CA VAL A 33 19.12 -13.02 36.44
C VAL A 33 18.62 -12.76 35.04
N GLU A 34 17.42 -12.20 34.96
CA GLU A 34 16.83 -11.83 33.69
C GLU A 34 17.85 -10.97 32.95
N ALA A 35 18.39 -11.47 31.84
CA ALA A 35 19.65 -10.95 31.34
C ALA A 35 19.45 -9.51 30.86
N TRP A 36 20.23 -8.58 31.41
CA TRP A 36 20.24 -7.21 30.94
C TRP A 36 20.99 -7.13 29.61
N TYR A 37 20.47 -6.43 28.59
CA TYR A 37 21.04 -6.44 27.24
C TYR A 37 22.56 -6.14 27.23
N ASN A 38 22.99 -5.08 27.92
CA ASN A 38 24.36 -4.87 28.42
C ASN A 38 24.42 -3.60 29.29
N SER A 39 25.55 -3.40 29.97
CA SER A 39 25.76 -2.31 30.93
C SER A 39 25.75 -0.89 30.34
N SER A 40 25.71 -0.72 29.02
CA SER A 40 25.60 0.62 28.39
C SER A 40 24.17 1.15 28.36
N TRP A 41 23.17 0.34 28.72
CA TRP A 41 21.76 0.72 28.75
C TRP A 41 21.31 0.89 30.20
N PHE A 42 20.86 2.09 30.58
CA PHE A 42 20.54 2.38 31.98
C PHE A 42 19.13 1.97 32.39
N TYR A 43 18.20 1.97 31.44
CA TYR A 43 16.79 1.74 31.70
C TYR A 43 16.21 0.70 30.76
N ARG A 44 15.20 -0.05 31.23
CA ARG A 44 14.29 -0.81 30.37
C ARG A 44 12.86 -0.76 30.89
N LYS A 45 11.91 -1.07 30.01
CA LYS A 45 10.52 -1.37 30.38
C LYS A 45 10.10 -2.70 29.77
N PRO A 46 9.46 -3.60 30.53
CA PRO A 46 8.82 -4.76 29.93
C PRO A 46 7.64 -4.30 29.08
N VAL A 47 7.44 -4.94 27.93
CA VAL A 47 6.30 -4.72 27.04
C VAL A 47 5.51 -6.01 27.01
N THR A 48 4.30 -5.99 27.56
CA THR A 48 3.40 -7.13 27.53
C THR A 48 2.57 -7.08 26.26
N ILE A 49 2.67 -8.12 25.44
CA ILE A 49 1.93 -8.32 24.20
C ILE A 49 0.91 -9.43 24.44
N THR A 50 -0.35 -9.19 24.11
CA THR A 50 -1.40 -10.21 24.27
C THR A 50 -1.87 -10.71 22.91
N ASN A 51 -1.82 -12.02 22.73
CA ASN A 51 -2.30 -12.73 21.55
C ASN A 51 -3.44 -13.68 21.92
N GLY A 52 -4.67 -13.35 21.52
CA GLY A 52 -5.85 -14.18 21.74
C GLY A 52 -6.03 -15.32 20.72
N GLY A 53 -5.16 -15.41 19.71
CA GLY A 53 -5.25 -16.39 18.63
C GLY A 53 -4.24 -17.53 18.74
N SER A 54 -3.86 -18.10 17.60
CA SER A 54 -2.79 -19.09 17.49
C SER A 54 -1.40 -18.46 17.58
N LEU A 55 -0.35 -19.28 17.68
CA LEU A 55 1.05 -18.85 17.53
C LEU A 55 1.22 -17.99 16.26
N LEU A 56 1.88 -16.84 16.41
CA LEU A 56 2.27 -15.95 15.31
C LEU A 56 3.79 -15.90 15.20
N THR A 57 4.31 -15.75 13.99
CA THR A 57 5.75 -15.67 13.70
C THR A 57 6.08 -14.39 12.96
N ASN A 58 7.17 -13.73 13.33
CA ASN A 58 7.59 -12.44 12.75
C ASN A 58 6.46 -11.40 12.74
N GLU A 59 5.72 -11.32 13.83
CA GLU A 59 4.57 -10.44 13.96
C GLU A 59 5.02 -9.00 14.19
N ASP A 60 4.43 -8.05 13.45
CA ASP A 60 4.71 -6.64 13.65
C ASP A 60 3.76 -6.10 14.73
N VAL A 61 4.32 -5.68 15.87
CA VAL A 61 3.56 -5.15 17.01
C VAL A 61 3.87 -3.67 17.18
N LEU A 62 2.83 -2.86 17.32
CA LEU A 62 2.93 -1.44 17.60
C LEU A 62 3.13 -1.23 19.10
N ILE A 63 4.15 -0.45 19.46
CA ILE A 63 4.41 0.03 20.81
C ILE A 63 4.29 1.55 20.78
N VAL A 64 3.54 2.10 21.72
CA VAL A 64 3.34 3.56 21.84
C VAL A 64 4.08 4.05 23.08
N VAL A 65 5.00 4.99 22.88
CA VAL A 65 5.88 5.52 23.93
C VAL A 65 5.73 7.03 24.04
N ASP A 66 5.66 7.57 25.26
CA ASP A 66 5.85 8.99 25.49
C ASP A 66 7.35 9.32 25.52
N SER A 67 7.94 9.43 24.34
CA SER A 67 9.36 9.77 24.21
C SER A 67 9.65 11.22 24.59
N ALA A 68 8.65 12.12 24.48
CA ALA A 68 8.82 13.51 24.87
C ALA A 68 9.15 13.65 26.36
N THR A 69 8.43 12.91 27.22
CA THR A 69 8.70 12.88 28.67
C THR A 69 10.06 12.23 28.98
N LEU A 70 10.47 11.20 28.25
CA LEU A 70 11.80 10.59 28.45
C LEU A 70 12.93 11.56 28.09
N ILE A 71 12.79 12.29 26.98
CA ILE A 71 13.76 13.30 26.52
C ILE A 71 13.82 14.48 27.48
N SER A 72 12.67 15.01 27.93
CA SER A 72 12.64 16.14 28.87
C SER A 72 13.28 15.80 30.22
N ASN A 73 13.30 14.52 30.59
CA ASN A 73 13.97 14.00 31.79
C ASN A 73 15.41 13.54 31.52
N SER A 74 15.97 13.82 30.35
CA SER A 74 17.34 13.43 29.93
C SER A 74 17.60 11.92 29.98
N LYS A 75 16.57 11.09 29.81
CA LYS A 75 16.68 9.62 29.80
C LYS A 75 16.76 9.02 28.39
N LEU A 76 16.45 9.81 27.35
CA LEU A 76 16.46 9.39 25.95
C LEU A 76 17.11 10.49 25.11
N GLN A 77 17.85 10.13 24.07
CA GLN A 77 18.41 11.08 23.12
C GLN A 77 17.29 11.80 22.34
N THR A 78 17.56 13.03 21.90
CA THR A 78 16.56 13.88 21.22
C THR A 78 16.08 13.32 19.88
N ASP A 79 16.84 12.43 19.27
CA ASP A 79 16.56 11.73 18.01
C ASP A 79 16.01 10.31 18.21
N CYS A 80 15.95 9.81 19.46
CA CYS A 80 15.53 8.45 19.82
C CYS A 80 16.46 7.33 19.29
N ASP A 81 17.72 7.64 18.97
CA ASP A 81 18.70 6.65 18.49
C ASP A 81 19.02 5.58 19.55
N ASP A 82 18.82 5.92 20.82
CA ASP A 82 18.98 5.06 21.98
C ASP A 82 17.69 4.33 22.37
N PHE A 83 16.93 3.80 21.40
CA PHE A 83 15.99 2.70 21.65
C PHE A 83 16.59 1.35 21.26
N ARG A 84 16.39 0.32 22.08
CA ARG A 84 16.57 -1.08 21.66
C ARG A 84 15.42 -1.93 22.15
N PHE A 85 15.14 -2.99 21.41
CA PHE A 85 14.14 -3.96 21.78
C PHE A 85 14.79 -5.33 21.83
N THR A 86 14.48 -6.13 22.85
CA THR A 86 14.93 -7.51 22.95
C THR A 86 13.77 -8.46 23.24
N ASP A 87 13.95 -9.72 22.90
CA ASP A 87 13.02 -10.81 23.21
C ASP A 87 12.95 -11.07 24.74
N SER A 88 12.17 -12.05 25.17
CA SER A 88 11.94 -12.38 26.58
C SER A 88 13.20 -12.81 27.34
N ASP A 89 14.29 -13.13 26.63
CA ASP A 89 15.59 -13.43 27.22
C ASP A 89 16.41 -12.18 27.59
N GLY A 90 15.91 -10.98 27.26
CA GLY A 90 16.56 -9.71 27.55
C GLY A 90 17.81 -9.40 26.72
N SER A 91 18.21 -10.28 25.80
CA SER A 91 19.47 -10.17 25.04
C SER A 91 19.31 -10.32 23.51
N THR A 92 18.33 -11.09 23.04
CA THR A 92 18.09 -11.29 21.60
C THR A 92 17.44 -10.05 21.01
N LEU A 93 18.14 -9.34 20.12
CA LEU A 93 17.65 -8.12 19.51
C LEU A 93 16.42 -8.32 18.61
N ILE A 94 15.48 -7.38 18.72
CA ILE A 94 14.28 -7.27 17.89
C ILE A 94 14.41 -6.04 16.99
N SER A 95 14.12 -6.23 15.69
CA SER A 95 14.10 -5.13 14.71
C SER A 95 12.92 -4.19 14.98
N TYR A 96 13.15 -2.89 14.84
CA TYR A 96 12.13 -1.86 15.07
C TYR A 96 12.18 -0.74 14.02
N TRP A 97 11.11 0.04 13.93
CA TRP A 97 10.99 1.19 13.04
C TRP A 97 10.08 2.26 13.65
N ILE A 98 10.54 3.51 13.71
CA ILE A 98 9.78 4.64 14.24
C ILE A 98 8.98 5.31 13.12
N GLU A 99 7.68 5.05 13.10
CA GLU A 99 6.75 5.45 12.03
C GLU A 99 6.52 6.97 11.98
N GLY A 100 6.23 7.58 13.13
CA GLY A 100 5.85 9.00 13.24
C GLY A 100 6.99 9.97 13.54
N GLY A 101 8.17 9.46 13.88
CA GLY A 101 9.29 10.24 14.39
C GLY A 101 9.36 10.28 15.92
N CYS A 102 10.36 11.00 16.43
CA CYS A 102 10.71 11.09 17.86
C CYS A 102 10.10 12.33 18.54
N ASN A 103 10.24 12.42 19.86
CA ASN A 103 9.85 13.56 20.69
C ASN A 103 8.34 13.88 20.66
N THR A 104 7.51 12.85 20.85
CA THR A 104 6.06 13.01 20.99
C THR A 104 5.54 12.27 22.21
N SER A 105 4.34 12.62 22.67
CA SER A 105 3.63 11.89 23.73
C SER A 105 3.04 10.54 23.27
N SER A 106 3.11 10.24 21.97
CA SER A 106 2.55 9.05 21.34
C SER A 106 3.45 8.59 20.18
N THR A 107 4.73 8.36 20.49
CA THR A 107 5.73 7.91 19.52
C THR A 107 5.40 6.47 19.14
N GLN A 108 5.08 6.28 17.85
CA GLN A 108 4.64 5.00 17.29
C GLN A 108 5.84 4.20 16.77
N ILE A 109 6.12 3.07 17.42
CA ILE A 109 7.25 2.20 17.11
C ILE A 109 6.73 0.82 16.75
N TRP A 110 6.96 0.39 15.52
CA TRP A 110 6.69 -0.99 15.12
C TRP A 110 7.89 -1.86 15.45
N VAL A 111 7.67 -3.02 16.06
CA VAL A 111 8.69 -4.04 16.33
C VAL A 111 8.32 -5.35 15.68
N ARG A 112 9.30 -6.13 15.20
CA ARG A 112 9.04 -7.46 14.62
C ARG A 112 9.41 -8.57 15.59
N VAL A 113 8.40 -9.09 16.30
CA VAL A 113 8.59 -10.14 17.31
C VAL A 113 8.68 -11.51 16.63
N PRO A 114 9.81 -12.26 16.79
CA PRO A 114 10.01 -13.51 16.05
C PRO A 114 8.95 -14.58 16.32
N SER A 115 8.46 -14.68 17.55
CA SER A 115 7.46 -15.66 17.98
C SER A 115 6.54 -15.06 19.05
N VAL A 116 5.23 -15.07 18.81
CA VAL A 116 4.21 -14.62 19.78
C VAL A 116 3.25 -15.78 20.06
N PRO A 117 3.42 -16.52 21.19
CA PRO A 117 2.53 -17.62 21.55
C PRO A 117 1.13 -17.11 21.89
N THR A 118 0.17 -18.03 22.01
CA THR A 118 -1.15 -17.72 22.57
C THR A 118 -1.00 -17.26 24.03
N GLY A 119 -1.73 -16.22 24.42
CA GLY A 119 -1.66 -15.60 25.74
C GLY A 119 -0.73 -14.39 25.76
N ASN A 120 -0.03 -14.20 26.88
CA ASN A 120 0.86 -13.06 27.07
C ASN A 120 2.30 -13.42 26.69
N LYS A 121 2.96 -12.47 26.04
CA LYS A 121 4.39 -12.48 25.76
C LYS A 121 5.02 -11.20 26.27
N THR A 122 6.13 -11.33 26.98
CA THR A 122 6.97 -10.18 27.34
C THR A 122 8.13 -10.05 26.36
N ILE A 123 8.42 -8.81 25.98
CA ILE A 123 9.67 -8.35 25.36
C ILE A 123 10.16 -7.13 26.16
N TYR A 124 11.35 -6.62 25.92
CA TYR A 124 11.88 -5.47 26.64
C TYR A 124 12.23 -4.31 25.72
N MET A 125 11.90 -3.09 26.14
CA MET A 125 12.32 -1.84 25.52
C MET A 125 13.39 -1.20 26.38
N TYR A 126 14.62 -1.12 25.88
CA TYR A 126 15.76 -0.46 26.52
C TYR A 126 15.93 0.98 26.02
N TYR A 127 16.39 1.88 26.91
CA TYR A 127 16.76 3.27 26.62
C TYR A 127 17.79 3.82 27.62
N GLY A 128 18.26 5.05 27.40
CA GLY A 128 19.24 5.69 28.27
C GLY A 128 20.66 5.27 27.95
N ASN A 129 21.01 5.23 26.68
CA ASN A 129 22.39 5.04 26.24
C ASN A 129 22.83 6.26 25.42
N PRO A 130 23.50 7.26 26.03
CA PRO A 130 23.90 8.49 25.34
C PRO A 130 24.91 8.28 24.20
N ALA A 131 25.55 7.12 24.11
CA ALA A 131 26.50 6.77 23.06
C ALA A 131 25.90 5.85 21.99
N ALA A 132 24.62 5.49 22.09
CA ALA A 132 23.96 4.65 21.10
C ALA A 132 23.81 5.39 19.78
N THR A 133 24.04 4.67 18.69
CA THR A 133 23.74 5.10 17.33
C THR A 133 22.39 4.54 16.87
N LEU A 134 21.78 5.16 15.85
CA LEU A 134 20.56 4.68 15.21
C LEU A 134 20.64 3.18 14.86
N ALA A 135 19.64 2.41 15.30
CA ALA A 135 19.45 1.02 14.91
C ALA A 135 18.05 0.72 14.36
N GLU A 136 17.24 1.75 14.12
CA GLU A 136 15.94 1.57 13.46
C GLU A 136 16.13 1.03 12.04
N GLN A 137 15.15 0.29 11.54
CA GLN A 137 15.13 -0.16 10.15
C GLN A 137 15.15 1.04 9.21
N SER A 138 16.11 1.07 8.28
CA SER A 138 16.22 2.14 7.29
C SER A 138 15.02 2.16 6.35
N TRP A 139 14.47 3.34 6.09
CA TRP A 139 13.42 3.55 5.08
C TRP A 139 13.69 4.82 4.28
N SER A 140 13.78 4.68 2.96
CA SER A 140 14.03 5.79 2.01
C SER A 140 12.76 6.26 1.28
N GLY A 141 11.60 5.75 1.70
CA GLY A 141 10.32 6.08 1.10
C GLY A 141 9.65 7.33 1.69
N ASN A 142 8.53 7.69 1.08
CA ASN A 142 7.61 8.70 1.57
C ASN A 142 6.18 8.15 1.59
N PHE A 143 5.42 8.55 2.59
CA PHE A 143 3.96 8.55 2.53
C PHE A 143 3.52 9.68 1.59
N ILE A 144 2.48 9.44 0.79
CA ILE A 144 1.95 10.40 -0.18
C ILE A 144 0.44 10.49 0.05
N LEU A 145 0.00 11.53 0.74
CA LEU A 145 -1.38 11.70 1.16
C LEU A 145 -2.03 12.86 0.41
N PHE A 146 -3.36 12.89 0.37
CA PHE A 146 -4.10 13.95 -0.30
C PHE A 146 -4.42 15.10 0.66
N ALA A 147 -4.55 16.32 0.14
CA ALA A 147 -4.96 17.50 0.90
C ALA A 147 -6.07 18.27 0.16
N ASP A 148 -6.98 18.86 0.93
CA ASP A 148 -8.11 19.66 0.43
C ASP A 148 -7.88 21.19 0.50
N ALA A 149 -6.73 21.63 0.99
CA ALA A 149 -6.37 23.05 1.05
C ALA A 149 -4.89 23.28 0.78
N SER A 150 -4.02 22.72 1.62
CA SER A 150 -2.56 22.81 1.51
C SER A 150 -1.90 21.66 2.27
N CYS A 151 -0.61 21.43 1.99
CA CYS A 151 0.16 20.50 2.81
C CYS A 151 0.42 21.10 4.20
N PRO A 152 0.26 20.33 5.29
CA PRO A 152 0.68 20.75 6.62
C PRO A 152 2.15 21.16 6.64
N ALA A 153 2.57 22.02 7.57
CA ALA A 153 3.91 22.63 7.59
C ALA A 153 5.08 21.62 7.57
N SER A 154 4.88 20.43 8.14
CA SER A 154 5.90 19.36 8.18
C SER A 154 5.88 18.44 6.94
N TRP A 155 4.93 18.65 6.04
CA TRP A 155 4.75 17.90 4.80
C TRP A 155 5.11 18.77 3.59
N THR A 156 5.66 18.16 2.55
CA THR A 156 6.04 18.87 1.32
C THR A 156 5.07 18.53 0.20
N ARG A 157 4.69 19.52 -0.60
CA ARG A 157 3.87 19.28 -1.80
C ARG A 157 4.63 18.45 -2.83
N ASN A 158 4.01 17.41 -3.36
CA ASN A 158 4.56 16.56 -4.41
C ASN A 158 4.00 16.96 -5.78
N SER A 159 4.73 17.82 -6.51
CA SER A 159 4.33 18.32 -7.83
C SER A 159 4.50 17.30 -8.97
N THR A 160 5.10 16.13 -8.72
CA THR A 160 5.30 15.11 -9.78
C THR A 160 4.00 14.52 -10.32
N PHE A 161 2.91 14.67 -9.54
CA PHE A 161 1.56 14.26 -9.91
C PHE A 161 0.76 15.33 -10.66
N ASP A 162 1.31 16.53 -10.84
CA ASP A 162 0.58 17.62 -11.49
C ASP A 162 0.17 17.27 -12.92
N SER A 163 -1.08 17.60 -13.24
CA SER A 163 -1.72 17.30 -14.51
C SER A 163 -1.78 15.80 -14.87
N ARG A 164 -1.88 14.94 -13.85
CA ARG A 164 -1.98 13.48 -14.03
C ARG A 164 -2.96 12.85 -13.06
N PHE A 165 -3.58 11.78 -13.51
CA PHE A 165 -4.36 10.88 -12.66
C PHE A 165 -3.44 9.95 -11.84
N ILE A 166 -3.92 9.47 -10.70
CA ILE A 166 -3.18 8.55 -9.85
C ILE A 166 -3.54 7.11 -10.19
N TYR A 167 -2.55 6.32 -10.59
CA TYR A 167 -2.73 4.93 -11.03
C TYR A 167 -2.00 3.97 -10.09
N GLY A 168 -2.68 2.96 -9.56
CA GLY A 168 -2.06 2.01 -8.65
C GLY A 168 -1.12 1.04 -9.38
N SER A 169 0.05 0.79 -8.80
CA SER A 169 1.10 -0.05 -9.37
C SER A 169 1.97 -0.67 -8.28
N SER A 170 2.76 -1.69 -8.64
CA SER A 170 3.87 -2.19 -7.82
C SER A 170 5.11 -1.27 -7.85
N THR A 171 5.10 -0.23 -8.70
CA THR A 171 6.18 0.74 -8.85
C THR A 171 5.67 2.16 -8.60
N TYR A 172 6.57 3.04 -8.17
CA TYR A 172 6.28 4.45 -7.92
C TYR A 172 6.89 5.34 -9.02
N GLY A 173 6.14 6.34 -9.47
CA GLY A 173 6.66 7.49 -10.23
C GLY A 173 6.77 7.30 -11.74
N SER A 174 6.52 6.10 -12.29
CA SER A 174 6.41 5.90 -13.74
C SER A 174 5.16 6.60 -14.28
N THR A 175 5.26 7.19 -15.48
CA THR A 175 4.16 7.87 -16.16
C THR A 175 3.68 7.07 -17.38
N GLY A 176 2.44 7.30 -17.81
CA GLY A 176 1.87 6.66 -19.00
C GLY A 176 0.49 7.22 -19.36
N GLY A 177 -0.22 6.53 -20.25
CA GLY A 177 -1.53 6.93 -20.76
C GLY A 177 -1.47 7.72 -22.07
N VAL A 178 -2.63 8.00 -22.64
CA VAL A 178 -2.79 8.79 -23.88
C VAL A 178 -3.33 10.18 -23.56
N ALA A 179 -3.14 11.14 -24.47
CA ALA A 179 -3.74 12.47 -24.33
C ALA A 179 -5.26 12.34 -24.15
N VAL A 180 -5.84 13.18 -23.28
CA VAL A 180 -7.28 13.16 -23.01
C VAL A 180 -8.11 13.64 -24.20
N SER A 181 -7.53 14.35 -25.16
CA SER A 181 -8.20 14.68 -26.43
C SER A 181 -7.73 13.75 -27.52
N HIS A 182 -8.65 13.07 -28.19
CA HIS A 182 -8.32 12.13 -29.26
C HIS A 182 -9.38 12.10 -30.38
N ASN A 183 -9.06 11.42 -31.47
CA ASN A 183 -9.98 11.02 -32.52
C ASN A 183 -9.65 9.59 -33.00
N HIS A 184 -10.58 8.94 -33.70
CA HIS A 184 -10.39 7.57 -34.20
C HIS A 184 -9.78 7.57 -35.62
N GLY A 185 -8.59 8.15 -35.75
CA GLY A 185 -7.88 8.24 -37.05
C GLY A 185 -8.35 9.38 -37.95
N GLY A 186 -9.27 10.23 -37.47
CA GLY A 186 -9.65 11.49 -38.11
C GLY A 186 -10.49 11.38 -39.38
N THR A 187 -10.63 10.18 -39.96
CA THR A 187 -11.38 9.95 -41.20
C THR A 187 -12.43 8.86 -41.00
N LEU A 188 -13.53 8.99 -41.74
CA LEU A 188 -14.66 8.08 -41.78
C LEU A 188 -14.79 7.60 -43.23
N SER A 189 -14.90 6.29 -43.44
CA SER A 189 -15.27 5.71 -44.73
C SER A 189 -16.09 4.43 -44.52
N VAL A 190 -17.31 4.39 -45.05
CA VAL A 190 -18.21 3.24 -44.90
C VAL A 190 -19.04 3.02 -46.16
N ALA A 191 -19.18 1.76 -46.58
CA ALA A 191 -20.08 1.40 -47.66
C ALA A 191 -21.52 1.28 -47.14
N THR A 192 -22.48 1.82 -47.89
CA THR A 192 -23.90 1.65 -47.57
C THR A 192 -24.38 0.24 -47.91
N GLY A 193 -25.44 -0.19 -47.23
CA GLY A 193 -26.24 -1.33 -47.68
C GLY A 193 -26.99 -1.04 -48.99
N GLY A 194 -27.68 -2.07 -49.49
CA GLY A 194 -28.59 -1.95 -50.64
C GLY A 194 -29.74 -0.97 -50.36
N ALA A 195 -30.42 -0.53 -51.42
CA ALA A 195 -31.46 0.49 -51.32
C ALA A 195 -32.65 0.06 -50.45
N SER A 196 -33.18 0.98 -49.65
CA SER A 196 -34.29 0.74 -48.70
C SER A 196 -35.66 0.53 -49.37
N VAL A 197 -35.81 0.88 -50.64
CA VAL A 197 -37.07 0.76 -51.39
C VAL A 197 -36.82 -0.01 -52.68
N THR A 198 -37.40 -1.21 -52.79
CA THR A 198 -37.42 -2.01 -54.03
C THR A 198 -38.83 -1.93 -54.64
N GLY A 199 -38.95 -1.38 -55.85
CA GLY A 199 -40.18 -1.45 -56.63
C GLY A 199 -40.14 -2.66 -57.57
N GLY A 200 -41.16 -3.52 -57.56
CA GLY A 200 -41.25 -4.66 -58.48
C GLY A 200 -42.37 -4.47 -59.51
N VAL A 201 -42.06 -4.63 -60.81
CA VAL A 201 -43.05 -4.90 -61.88
C VAL A 201 -42.45 -5.80 -62.98
N GLY A 202 -43.23 -6.76 -63.50
CA GLY A 202 -42.80 -7.95 -64.28
C GLY A 202 -42.74 -7.86 -65.83
N GLY A 203 -41.99 -8.82 -66.41
CA GLY A 203 -42.02 -9.50 -67.73
C GLY A 203 -41.21 -9.14 -69.02
N SER A 204 -39.89 -9.44 -69.19
CA SER A 204 -39.15 -9.77 -70.45
C SER A 204 -37.60 -9.86 -70.28
N VAL A 205 -36.95 -10.67 -71.13
CA VAL A 205 -35.77 -11.53 -70.84
C VAL A 205 -34.45 -11.12 -71.54
N GLU A 206 -34.35 -9.94 -72.14
CA GLU A 206 -33.14 -9.59 -72.92
C GLU A 206 -32.41 -8.37 -72.35
N GLN A 207 -31.42 -8.57 -71.48
CA GLN A 207 -30.16 -7.80 -71.44
C GLN A 207 -29.24 -8.22 -70.27
N PRO A 208 -27.90 -8.04 -70.40
CA PRO A 208 -26.90 -8.59 -69.48
C PRO A 208 -26.77 -7.87 -68.12
N CYS A 209 -27.44 -6.73 -67.88
CA CYS A 209 -27.46 -6.06 -66.57
C CYS A 209 -28.61 -6.64 -65.70
N THR A 210 -28.52 -7.92 -65.36
CA THR A 210 -29.61 -8.67 -64.72
C THR A 210 -29.80 -8.35 -63.22
N ASN A 211 -28.85 -7.67 -62.57
CA ASN A 211 -28.93 -7.34 -61.13
C ASN A 211 -28.43 -5.91 -60.81
N LEU A 212 -29.23 -4.88 -61.13
CA LEU A 212 -29.03 -3.50 -60.60
C LEU A 212 -29.67 -3.32 -59.20
N THR A 213 -29.89 -4.41 -58.48
CA THR A 213 -30.67 -4.45 -57.23
C THR A 213 -29.92 -3.91 -56.02
N THR A 214 -28.60 -3.78 -56.10
CA THR A 214 -27.76 -3.36 -54.97
C THR A 214 -26.73 -2.35 -55.44
N ALA A 215 -27.16 -1.11 -55.68
CA ALA A 215 -26.22 0.01 -55.68
C ALA A 215 -25.71 0.21 -54.25
N THR A 216 -24.39 0.31 -54.09
CA THR A 216 -23.76 0.70 -52.82
C THR A 216 -23.02 2.01 -53.04
N HIS A 217 -23.08 2.89 -52.04
CA HIS A 217 -22.35 4.13 -52.02
C HIS A 217 -21.28 4.09 -50.94
N THR A 218 -20.22 4.86 -51.11
CA THR A 218 -19.27 5.12 -50.02
C THR A 218 -19.65 6.43 -49.35
N ILE A 219 -19.87 6.42 -48.04
CA ILE A 219 -19.96 7.62 -47.23
C ILE A 219 -18.55 7.92 -46.71
N SER A 220 -18.09 9.15 -46.94
CA SER A 220 -16.79 9.62 -46.44
C SER A 220 -16.95 10.89 -45.62
N GLY A 221 -16.11 11.08 -44.60
CA GLY A 221 -16.10 12.30 -43.80
C GLY A 221 -14.97 12.37 -42.78
N THR A 222 -15.09 13.30 -41.85
CA THR A 222 -14.07 13.61 -40.84
C THR A 222 -14.60 13.32 -39.43
N ILE A 223 -13.74 12.72 -38.60
CA ILE A 223 -13.99 12.49 -37.17
C ILE A 223 -13.21 13.53 -36.38
N GLY A 224 -13.93 14.44 -35.73
CA GLY A 224 -13.35 15.50 -34.90
C GLY A 224 -12.72 14.97 -33.61
N TYR A 225 -11.82 15.77 -33.04
CA TYR A 225 -11.30 15.51 -31.70
C TYR A 225 -12.37 15.72 -30.63
N ALA A 226 -12.30 14.91 -29.57
CA ALA A 226 -13.15 15.05 -28.40
C ALA A 226 -12.32 14.82 -27.13
N ASP A 227 -12.67 15.55 -26.07
CA ASP A 227 -12.12 15.33 -24.73
C ASP A 227 -12.78 14.10 -24.09
N SER A 228 -11.94 13.15 -23.71
CA SER A 228 -12.26 11.90 -23.06
C SER A 228 -11.73 11.85 -21.61
N SER A 229 -11.48 13.02 -20.99
CA SER A 229 -11.12 13.11 -19.57
C SER A 229 -12.20 12.45 -18.71
N PRO A 230 -11.86 11.44 -17.89
CA PRO A 230 -12.81 10.90 -16.92
C PRO A 230 -13.11 11.95 -15.85
N SER A 231 -14.33 11.91 -15.30
CA SER A 231 -14.76 12.79 -14.20
C SER A 231 -13.73 12.84 -13.06
N TYR A 232 -13.23 14.03 -12.74
CA TYR A 232 -12.12 14.22 -11.81
C TYR A 232 -12.31 15.38 -10.84
N LEU A 233 -11.48 15.37 -9.78
CA LEU A 233 -11.32 16.45 -8.83
C LEU A 233 -9.84 16.81 -8.71
N THR A 234 -9.49 18.08 -8.94
CA THR A 234 -8.13 18.55 -8.72
C THR A 234 -7.76 18.39 -7.25
N THR A 235 -6.60 17.79 -7.00
CA THR A 235 -6.20 17.31 -5.68
C THR A 235 -4.74 17.62 -5.42
N ILE A 236 -4.42 18.11 -4.23
CA ILE A 236 -3.04 18.34 -3.79
C ILE A 236 -2.50 17.05 -3.18
N LEU A 237 -1.29 16.65 -3.57
CA LEU A 237 -0.57 15.54 -2.96
C LEU A 237 0.57 16.06 -2.10
N CYS A 238 0.68 15.52 -0.90
CA CYS A 238 1.66 15.89 0.11
C CYS A 238 2.48 14.67 0.48
N GLN A 239 3.80 14.84 0.60
CA GLN A 239 4.71 13.76 0.90
C GLN A 239 5.55 14.03 2.15
N ARG A 240 5.87 12.95 2.87
CA ARG A 240 6.76 12.95 4.04
C ARG A 240 7.29 11.55 4.33
N ASN A 241 8.51 11.45 4.84
CA ASN A 241 9.16 10.19 5.25
C ASN A 241 8.85 9.76 6.70
N LYS A 242 7.94 10.46 7.39
CA LYS A 242 7.44 10.12 8.73
C LYS A 242 5.94 10.38 8.77
N LEU A 243 5.16 9.43 9.28
CA LEU A 243 3.70 9.53 9.34
C LEU A 243 3.26 10.22 10.63
N SER A 244 3.51 11.52 10.70
CA SER A 244 3.07 12.35 11.82
C SER A 244 2.55 13.70 11.40
N ASN A 245 1.85 14.36 12.33
CA ASN A 245 1.21 15.66 12.12
C ASN A 245 0.32 15.63 10.87
N LEU A 246 -0.55 14.63 10.82
CA LEU A 246 -1.39 14.35 9.67
C LEU A 246 -2.52 15.37 9.50
N GLY A 247 -2.87 16.11 10.55
CA GLY A 247 -4.12 16.89 10.63
C GLY A 247 -4.59 17.51 9.31
N ASN A 248 -5.82 17.16 8.92
CA ASN A 248 -6.49 17.51 7.66
C ASN A 248 -6.00 16.78 6.38
N LEU A 249 -5.01 15.90 6.45
CA LEU A 249 -4.68 15.03 5.32
C LEU A 249 -5.72 13.92 5.16
N ILE A 250 -5.85 13.47 3.92
CA ILE A 250 -6.85 12.51 3.47
C ILE A 250 -6.16 11.20 3.10
N LEU A 251 -6.73 10.12 3.62
CA LEU A 251 -6.33 8.73 3.41
C LEU A 251 -7.48 7.96 2.76
N LEU A 252 -7.26 6.67 2.48
CA LEU A 252 -8.25 5.79 1.88
C LEU A 252 -8.76 4.77 2.89
N SER A 253 -10.05 4.46 2.82
CA SER A 253 -10.69 3.36 3.53
C SER A 253 -11.43 2.47 2.54
N ASP A 254 -11.27 1.16 2.67
CA ASP A 254 -11.98 0.13 1.92
C ASP A 254 -13.20 -0.44 2.67
N SER A 255 -13.53 0.16 3.82
CA SER A 255 -14.64 -0.27 4.67
C SER A 255 -15.52 0.93 5.06
N THR A 256 -15.25 1.51 6.22
CA THR A 256 -16.05 2.60 6.80
C THR A 256 -15.19 3.82 7.10
N THR A 257 -15.85 4.96 7.34
CA THR A 257 -15.16 6.14 7.89
C THR A 257 -14.85 5.91 9.36
N PRO A 258 -13.59 6.02 9.82
CA PRO A 258 -13.26 5.85 11.23
C PRO A 258 -13.96 6.87 12.12
N SER A 259 -14.18 6.53 13.39
CA SER A 259 -14.77 7.46 14.36
C SER A 259 -13.92 8.73 14.52
N GLY A 260 -14.58 9.89 14.48
CA GLY A 260 -13.93 11.21 14.53
C GLY A 260 -13.35 11.69 13.19
N TRP A 261 -13.31 10.85 12.15
CA TRP A 261 -12.83 11.24 10.81
C TRP A 261 -13.98 11.74 9.92
N THR A 262 -13.65 12.49 8.88
CA THR A 262 -14.64 13.06 7.95
C THR A 262 -14.56 12.38 6.58
N ARG A 263 -15.69 11.85 6.07
CA ARG A 263 -15.75 11.34 4.69
C ARG A 263 -15.74 12.50 3.69
N MET A 264 -14.88 12.42 2.68
CA MET A 264 -14.74 13.44 1.64
C MET A 264 -15.70 13.16 0.48
N THR A 265 -16.93 13.67 0.58
CA THR A 265 -17.99 13.49 -0.43
C THR A 265 -17.67 14.15 -1.78
N ALA A 266 -16.75 15.12 -1.79
CA ALA A 266 -16.31 15.79 -3.02
C ALA A 266 -15.69 14.84 -4.06
N PHE A 267 -15.13 13.70 -3.61
CA PHE A 267 -14.56 12.65 -4.46
C PHE A 267 -15.61 11.68 -5.01
N ASP A 268 -16.88 11.75 -4.60
CA ASP A 268 -17.90 10.81 -5.05
C ASP A 268 -18.03 10.84 -6.59
N SER A 269 -17.85 9.68 -7.22
CA SER A 269 -17.84 9.50 -8.68
C SER A 269 -16.75 10.30 -9.41
N LYS A 270 -15.63 10.59 -8.73
CA LYS A 270 -14.50 11.34 -9.29
C LYS A 270 -13.17 10.65 -8.98
N PHE A 271 -12.26 10.77 -9.93
CA PHE A 271 -10.86 10.41 -9.74
C PHE A 271 -10.07 11.60 -9.19
N PRO A 272 -9.10 11.37 -8.30
CA PRO A 272 -8.15 12.41 -7.96
C PRO A 272 -7.28 12.73 -9.18
N TYR A 273 -7.08 14.02 -9.43
CA TYR A 273 -6.22 14.54 -10.49
C TYR A 273 -5.22 15.53 -9.87
N GLY A 274 -3.92 15.24 -9.97
CA GLY A 274 -2.90 16.04 -9.28
C GLY A 274 -2.86 17.48 -9.78
N SER A 275 -2.82 18.44 -8.85
CA SER A 275 -2.83 19.88 -9.15
C SER A 275 -2.20 20.71 -8.04
N ALA A 276 -1.84 21.95 -8.37
CA ALA A 276 -1.40 22.99 -7.43
C ALA A 276 -2.50 23.40 -6.44
N SER A 277 -3.76 23.21 -6.82
CA SER A 277 -4.93 23.60 -6.04
C SER A 277 -5.97 22.47 -5.97
N TYR A 278 -6.67 22.42 -4.85
CA TYR A 278 -7.80 21.51 -4.66
C TYR A 278 -9.12 22.14 -5.13
N GLY A 279 -10.06 21.31 -5.59
CA GLY A 279 -11.48 21.67 -5.64
C GLY A 279 -12.08 21.90 -7.03
N THR A 280 -11.28 21.97 -8.10
CA THR A 280 -11.82 22.10 -9.45
C THR A 280 -12.27 20.74 -9.96
N SER A 281 -13.54 20.62 -10.34
CA SER A 281 -14.05 19.41 -11.00
C SER A 281 -14.00 19.56 -12.52
N GLY A 282 -13.79 18.46 -13.24
CA GLY A 282 -13.79 18.44 -14.70
C GLY A 282 -13.99 17.04 -15.25
N GLY A 283 -13.94 16.92 -16.58
CA GLY A 283 -14.20 15.66 -17.29
C GLY A 283 -15.68 15.24 -17.28
N THR A 284 -15.97 14.13 -17.95
CA THR A 284 -17.30 13.54 -18.06
C THR A 284 -17.23 12.01 -17.93
N THR A 285 -18.37 11.35 -17.74
CA THR A 285 -18.44 9.88 -17.73
C THR A 285 -18.48 9.29 -19.14
N THR A 286 -18.87 10.07 -20.14
CA THR A 286 -18.92 9.67 -21.55
C THR A 286 -18.57 10.84 -22.47
N HIS A 287 -18.17 10.55 -23.71
CA HIS A 287 -17.99 11.56 -24.76
C HIS A 287 -18.55 11.09 -26.10
N THR A 288 -18.60 12.00 -27.09
CA THR A 288 -19.00 11.75 -28.48
C THR A 288 -18.10 12.56 -29.41
N HIS A 289 -17.74 11.99 -30.57
CA HIS A 289 -17.01 12.74 -31.60
C HIS A 289 -17.95 13.55 -32.49
N GLY A 290 -17.53 14.75 -32.87
CA GLY A 290 -18.19 15.51 -33.93
C GLY A 290 -17.91 14.89 -35.29
N LEU A 291 -18.95 14.68 -36.10
CA LEU A 291 -18.84 14.21 -37.48
C LEU A 291 -19.08 15.38 -38.44
N SER A 292 -18.20 15.57 -39.41
CA SER A 292 -18.29 16.68 -40.37
C SER A 292 -17.83 16.28 -41.77
N SER A 293 -18.09 17.16 -42.74
CA SER A 293 -17.70 16.96 -44.15
C SER A 293 -18.21 15.65 -44.75
N LEU A 294 -19.41 15.22 -44.33
CA LEU A 294 -20.03 13.99 -44.80
C LEU A 294 -20.43 14.12 -46.27
N THR A 295 -19.92 13.21 -47.09
CA THR A 295 -20.15 13.18 -48.54
C THR A 295 -20.53 11.78 -48.99
N SER A 296 -21.31 11.70 -50.06
CA SER A 296 -21.66 10.45 -50.75
C SER A 296 -20.83 10.32 -52.02
N GLY A 297 -20.09 9.22 -52.12
CA GLY A 297 -19.44 8.79 -53.35
C GLY A 297 -20.46 8.30 -54.38
N GLN A 298 -20.07 8.39 -55.65
CA GLN A 298 -20.84 7.82 -56.76
C GLN A 298 -21.09 6.32 -56.54
N SER A 299 -22.27 5.83 -56.93
CA SER A 299 -22.55 4.38 -56.93
C SER A 299 -21.51 3.64 -57.78
N ALA A 300 -21.06 2.48 -57.30
CA ALA A 300 -20.13 1.64 -58.05
C ALA A 300 -20.89 0.57 -58.88
N GLN A 301 -20.98 0.70 -60.23
CA GLN A 301 -20.73 -0.40 -61.20
C GLN A 301 -20.88 -0.11 -62.71
N ASP A 302 -20.27 -1.06 -63.46
CA ASP A 302 -20.03 -1.28 -64.90
C ASP A 302 -21.26 -1.56 -65.81
N CYS A 303 -22.18 -0.62 -65.99
CA CYS A 303 -23.09 -0.71 -67.15
C CYS A 303 -23.18 0.64 -67.87
N SER A 304 -22.67 0.70 -69.10
CA SER A 304 -22.93 1.79 -70.05
C SER A 304 -24.43 1.80 -70.37
N ALA A 305 -25.15 2.84 -69.94
CA ALA A 305 -26.57 2.98 -70.20
C ALA A 305 -26.82 3.19 -71.71
N GLU A 306 -27.54 2.28 -72.36
CA GLU A 306 -28.31 2.64 -73.55
C GLU A 306 -29.57 3.40 -73.09
N ILE A 307 -29.77 4.58 -73.70
CA ILE A 307 -30.98 5.38 -73.56
C ILE A 307 -31.92 4.92 -74.66
N ASP A 308 -32.85 4.03 -74.36
CA ASP A 308 -33.92 3.72 -75.31
C ASP A 308 -34.82 4.96 -75.47
N PRO A 309 -35.29 5.27 -76.69
CA PRO A 309 -36.25 6.35 -76.94
C PRO A 309 -37.55 6.11 -76.13
N PRO A 310 -38.28 7.19 -75.76
CA PRO A 310 -39.44 7.08 -74.86
C PRO A 310 -40.57 6.20 -75.44
N ASP A 311 -40.64 4.96 -74.97
CA ASP A 311 -41.76 4.02 -75.17
C ASP A 311 -42.82 4.23 -74.06
N PRO A 312 -44.14 4.12 -74.34
CA PRO A 312 -45.20 4.13 -73.32
C PRO A 312 -45.03 3.12 -72.17
N ASN A 313 -44.19 2.08 -72.32
CA ASN A 313 -43.86 1.10 -71.29
C ASN A 313 -42.62 1.48 -70.44
N SER A 314 -42.00 2.62 -70.71
CA SER A 314 -40.79 3.06 -70.02
C SER A 314 -41.09 3.56 -68.59
N ARG A 315 -40.21 3.22 -67.64
CA ARG A 315 -40.31 3.65 -66.24
C ARG A 315 -39.07 4.42 -65.82
N TRP A 316 -39.27 5.40 -64.94
CA TRP A 316 -38.19 6.12 -64.28
C TRP A 316 -37.51 5.22 -63.25
N ILE A 317 -36.21 5.02 -63.44
CA ILE A 317 -35.34 4.32 -62.49
C ILE A 317 -34.16 5.22 -62.15
N SER A 318 -33.54 5.02 -61.00
CA SER A 318 -32.29 5.74 -60.68
C SER A 318 -31.20 5.43 -61.70
N ASN A 319 -30.43 6.45 -62.07
CA ASN A 319 -29.29 6.29 -62.98
C ASN A 319 -28.27 5.29 -62.37
N PRO A 320 -27.78 4.28 -63.11
CA PRO A 320 -26.79 3.31 -62.59
C PRO A 320 -25.56 3.96 -61.96
N THR A 321 -25.15 5.13 -62.49
CA THR A 321 -24.15 6.00 -61.90
C THR A 321 -24.83 7.25 -61.35
N HIS A 322 -25.08 7.28 -60.04
CA HIS A 322 -25.69 8.42 -59.36
C HIS A 322 -24.98 8.75 -58.05
N THR A 323 -25.30 9.93 -57.52
CA THR A 323 -24.92 10.36 -56.17
C THR A 323 -26.17 10.72 -55.39
N HIS A 324 -26.04 10.69 -54.06
CA HIS A 324 -27.03 11.26 -53.16
C HIS A 324 -26.59 12.65 -52.73
N PRO A 325 -27.48 13.67 -52.74
CA PRO A 325 -27.09 15.05 -52.52
C PRO A 325 -26.72 15.36 -51.05
N SER A 326 -27.16 14.54 -50.11
CA SER A 326 -26.88 14.73 -48.69
C SER A 326 -26.80 13.41 -47.91
N VAL A 327 -25.98 13.45 -46.86
CA VAL A 327 -25.84 12.40 -45.85
C VAL A 327 -26.46 12.93 -44.56
N VAL A 328 -27.36 12.17 -43.96
CA VAL A 328 -27.93 12.44 -42.64
C VAL A 328 -27.31 11.49 -41.64
N THR A 329 -26.86 12.00 -40.50
CA THR A 329 -26.45 11.18 -39.36
C THR A 329 -27.69 10.85 -38.53
N ASP A 330 -28.11 9.59 -38.56
CA ASP A 330 -29.29 9.14 -37.81
C ASP A 330 -28.97 8.91 -36.33
N SER A 331 -27.76 8.43 -36.05
CA SER A 331 -27.28 8.26 -34.67
C SER A 331 -25.75 8.42 -34.59
N ASN A 332 -25.28 8.86 -33.43
CA ASN A 332 -23.87 8.95 -33.09
C ASN A 332 -23.71 8.66 -31.59
N SER A 333 -23.31 7.44 -31.26
CA SER A 333 -23.33 6.95 -29.89
C SER A 333 -22.21 7.54 -29.05
N SER A 334 -22.52 7.86 -27.79
CA SER A 334 -21.49 8.17 -26.80
C SER A 334 -20.75 6.91 -26.36
N SER A 335 -19.55 7.09 -25.82
CA SER A 335 -18.76 6.01 -25.23
C SER A 335 -18.20 6.44 -23.89
N SER A 336 -17.93 5.46 -23.02
CA SER A 336 -17.47 5.68 -21.64
C SER A 336 -16.08 6.31 -21.61
N ASN A 337 -15.85 7.26 -20.70
CA ASN A 337 -14.52 7.78 -20.37
C ASN A 337 -13.88 7.02 -19.20
N LEU A 338 -14.60 6.09 -18.58
CA LEU A 338 -14.17 5.49 -17.31
C LEU A 338 -13.11 4.40 -17.55
N PRO A 339 -11.84 4.61 -17.12
CA PRO A 339 -10.80 3.60 -17.23
C PRO A 339 -11.09 2.43 -16.28
N SER A 340 -10.23 1.40 -16.23
CA SER A 340 -10.36 0.38 -15.19
C SER A 340 -10.17 0.98 -13.78
N TYR A 341 -11.18 0.87 -12.91
CA TYR A 341 -11.15 1.46 -11.57
C TYR A 341 -11.79 0.59 -10.48
N LYS A 342 -11.50 0.95 -9.23
CA LYS A 342 -12.20 0.49 -8.02
C LYS A 342 -12.66 1.69 -7.19
N ILE A 343 -13.62 1.48 -6.29
CA ILE A 343 -14.20 2.55 -5.48
C ILE A 343 -13.73 2.40 -4.03
N LEU A 344 -13.16 3.45 -3.46
CA LEU A 344 -12.80 3.54 -2.04
C LEU A 344 -13.35 4.83 -1.43
N LEU A 345 -13.42 4.87 -0.10
CA LEU A 345 -13.75 6.08 0.64
C LEU A 345 -12.49 6.92 0.81
N TYR A 346 -12.60 8.22 0.52
CA TYR A 346 -11.60 9.22 0.90
C TYR A 346 -11.98 9.75 2.28
N VAL A 347 -11.11 9.60 3.27
CA VAL A 347 -11.37 9.96 4.67
C VAL A 347 -10.32 10.94 5.17
N LYS A 348 -10.78 12.11 5.64
CA LYS A 348 -9.93 13.17 6.17
C LYS A 348 -9.70 12.97 7.66
N SER A 349 -8.44 13.07 8.05
CA SER A 349 -8.00 13.01 9.43
C SER A 349 -8.51 14.23 10.24
N PRO A 350 -8.79 14.05 11.55
CA PRO A 350 -9.14 15.15 12.43
C PRO A 350 -8.05 16.22 12.47
N THR A 351 -8.46 17.48 12.67
CA THR A 351 -7.51 18.57 12.93
C THR A 351 -6.59 18.23 14.10
N GLY A 352 -5.28 18.48 13.93
CA GLY A 352 -4.30 18.26 14.99
C GLY A 352 -3.93 16.79 15.26
N LEU A 353 -4.39 15.83 14.44
CA LEU A 353 -3.97 14.44 14.57
C LEU A 353 -2.44 14.30 14.40
N VAL A 354 -1.75 13.89 15.46
CA VAL A 354 -0.28 13.74 15.46
C VAL A 354 0.14 12.36 14.98
N SER A 355 -0.51 11.29 15.43
CA SER A 355 -0.18 9.90 15.11
C SER A 355 -1.39 9.16 14.55
N LEU A 356 -1.17 8.28 13.56
CA LEU A 356 -2.23 7.48 12.96
C LEU A 356 -2.44 6.19 13.76
N ASN A 357 -3.63 5.98 14.32
CA ASN A 357 -4.01 4.74 15.03
C ASN A 357 -5.01 3.87 14.25
N GLN A 358 -5.42 4.29 13.05
CA GLN A 358 -6.41 3.59 12.24
C GLN A 358 -5.76 2.62 11.27
N THR A 359 -6.48 1.55 10.92
CA THR A 359 -6.11 0.64 9.82
C THR A 359 -6.63 1.23 8.51
N LEU A 360 -5.85 2.12 7.91
CA LEU A 360 -6.19 2.80 6.65
C LEU A 360 -5.18 2.48 5.55
N ILE A 361 -5.58 2.78 4.32
CA ILE A 361 -4.77 2.64 3.13
C ILE A 361 -4.11 3.99 2.83
N SER A 362 -2.79 3.96 2.65
CA SER A 362 -1.96 5.11 2.33
C SER A 362 -1.20 4.85 1.04
N PRO A 363 -1.19 5.79 0.09
CA PRO A 363 -0.23 5.77 -0.99
C PRO A 363 1.19 6.03 -0.44
N VAL A 364 2.18 5.32 -0.99
CA VAL A 364 3.59 5.39 -0.61
C VAL A 364 4.49 5.33 -1.85
N SER A 365 5.72 5.83 -1.73
CA SER A 365 6.74 5.67 -2.78
C SER A 365 7.52 4.36 -2.68
N VAL A 366 7.63 3.81 -1.46
CA VAL A 366 8.26 2.52 -1.13
C VAL A 366 7.52 1.96 0.08
N LEU A 367 7.28 0.65 0.14
CA LEU A 367 6.62 0.04 1.28
C LEU A 367 7.44 0.28 2.57
N PRO A 368 6.82 0.72 3.69
CA PRO A 368 7.50 0.80 4.98
C PRO A 368 8.05 -0.57 5.44
N PRO A 369 9.16 -0.60 6.18
CA PRO A 369 9.84 -1.85 6.53
C PRO A 369 9.05 -2.73 7.51
N LEU A 370 8.29 -2.11 8.42
CA LEU A 370 7.47 -2.76 9.45
C LEU A 370 6.09 -2.09 9.52
N GLY A 371 5.07 -2.83 9.97
CA GLY A 371 3.76 -2.27 10.32
C GLY A 371 2.82 -2.01 9.14
N TRP A 372 3.24 -2.34 7.92
CA TRP A 372 2.49 -2.09 6.69
C TRP A 372 2.54 -3.30 5.75
N ASN A 373 1.46 -3.53 5.02
CA ASN A 373 1.39 -4.50 3.92
C ASN A 373 1.23 -3.77 2.60
N GLY A 374 1.80 -4.30 1.52
CA GLY A 374 1.45 -3.86 0.17
C GLY A 374 -0.02 -4.16 -0.11
N TYR A 375 -0.76 -3.17 -0.63
CA TYR A 375 -2.18 -3.29 -0.93
C TYR A 375 -2.38 -3.48 -2.44
N THR A 376 -2.01 -4.67 -2.92
CA THR A 376 -1.95 -5.01 -4.35
C THR A 376 -3.32 -5.10 -5.04
N THR A 377 -4.41 -5.11 -4.26
CA THR A 377 -5.79 -5.05 -4.77
C THR A 377 -6.05 -3.83 -5.66
N LEU A 378 -5.24 -2.77 -5.52
CA LEU A 378 -5.32 -1.54 -6.31
C LEU A 378 -4.26 -1.45 -7.43
N ASN A 379 -3.49 -2.51 -7.67
CA ASN A 379 -2.57 -2.53 -8.81
C ASN A 379 -3.35 -2.55 -10.13
N SER A 380 -2.81 -1.83 -11.11
CA SER A 380 -3.34 -1.75 -12.47
C SER A 380 -4.75 -1.15 -12.59
N VAL A 381 -5.19 -0.39 -11.59
CA VAL A 381 -6.48 0.32 -11.60
C VAL A 381 -6.34 1.74 -11.07
N PHE A 382 -7.27 2.60 -11.46
CA PHE A 382 -7.49 3.89 -10.81
C PHE A 382 -8.38 3.74 -9.57
N VAL A 383 -8.27 4.68 -8.63
CA VAL A 383 -9.14 4.73 -7.45
C VAL A 383 -10.12 5.89 -7.62
N MET A 384 -11.41 5.54 -7.71
CA MET A 384 -12.50 6.51 -7.71
C MET A 384 -13.03 6.67 -6.28
N GLY A 385 -13.42 7.88 -5.90
CA GLY A 385 -14.11 8.09 -4.63
C GLY A 385 -15.58 7.66 -4.67
N GLY A 386 -16.09 7.15 -3.54
CA GLY A 386 -17.51 6.85 -3.40
C GLY A 386 -18.01 6.81 -1.96
N ALA A 387 -19.33 6.71 -1.84
CA ALA A 387 -20.04 6.54 -0.57
C ALA A 387 -19.82 5.19 0.09
N THR A 388 -19.50 4.17 -0.70
CA THR A 388 -19.23 2.81 -0.24
C THR A 388 -18.09 2.23 -1.08
N ALA A 389 -17.21 1.46 -0.45
CA ALA A 389 -16.13 0.79 -1.15
C ALA A 389 -16.69 -0.30 -2.08
N ASN A 390 -16.11 -0.41 -3.27
CA ASN A 390 -16.36 -1.51 -4.20
C ASN A 390 -15.03 -1.94 -4.80
N LEU A 391 -14.54 -3.09 -4.32
CA LEU A 391 -13.24 -3.65 -4.73
C LEU A 391 -13.34 -4.53 -5.99
N THR A 392 -14.51 -4.62 -6.62
CA THR A 392 -14.68 -5.24 -7.94
C THR A 392 -14.23 -4.24 -9.00
N THR A 393 -13.36 -4.69 -9.91
CA THR A 393 -12.89 -3.85 -11.02
C THR A 393 -14.05 -3.47 -11.94
N GLN A 394 -14.19 -2.18 -12.20
CA GLN A 394 -15.18 -1.58 -13.09
C GLN A 394 -14.48 -0.86 -14.25
N GLY A 395 -15.25 -0.34 -15.21
CA GLY A 395 -14.73 0.38 -16.38
C GLY A 395 -14.07 -0.55 -17.40
N ALA A 396 -13.33 0.03 -18.35
CA ALA A 396 -12.68 -0.71 -19.43
C ALA A 396 -11.28 -0.15 -19.74
N SER A 397 -10.46 -0.94 -20.44
CA SER A 397 -9.13 -0.53 -20.91
C SER A 397 -9.16 0.17 -22.27
N THR A 398 -10.20 -0.08 -23.06
CA THR A 398 -10.41 0.50 -24.39
C THR A 398 -11.88 0.82 -24.61
N HIS A 399 -12.16 1.69 -25.57
CA HIS A 399 -13.52 2.00 -25.99
C HIS A 399 -13.61 2.18 -27.51
N ASN A 400 -14.83 2.12 -28.03
CA ASN A 400 -15.18 2.45 -29.41
C ASN A 400 -16.50 3.23 -29.46
N HIS A 401 -16.85 3.72 -30.64
CA HIS A 401 -18.10 4.40 -30.92
C HIS A 401 -18.80 3.73 -32.10
N SER A 402 -20.06 4.11 -32.31
CA SER A 402 -20.83 3.73 -33.48
C SER A 402 -21.65 4.91 -33.99
N ALA A 403 -21.80 5.00 -35.31
CA ALA A 403 -22.67 5.98 -35.94
C ALA A 403 -23.46 5.32 -37.08
N THR A 404 -24.70 5.77 -37.29
CA THR A 404 -25.54 5.31 -38.39
C THR A 404 -25.93 6.49 -39.27
N PHE A 405 -26.04 6.23 -40.58
CA PHE A 405 -26.25 7.27 -41.58
C PHE A 405 -27.32 6.85 -42.58
N THR A 406 -28.04 7.85 -43.11
CA THR A 406 -28.98 7.71 -44.22
C THR A 406 -28.60 8.66 -45.35
N LEU A 407 -28.43 8.12 -46.56
CA LEU A 407 -28.35 8.89 -47.80
C LEU A 407 -29.76 9.31 -48.22
N GLN A 408 -29.99 10.62 -48.36
CA GLN A 408 -31.28 11.16 -48.79
C GLN A 408 -31.55 10.90 -50.28
N ALA A 409 -32.81 10.96 -50.70
CA ALA A 409 -33.27 10.57 -52.03
C ALA A 409 -32.35 11.01 -53.20
N SER A 410 -32.07 10.08 -54.12
CA SER A 410 -31.36 10.39 -55.36
C SER A 410 -32.14 11.38 -56.23
N THR A 411 -31.42 12.21 -56.99
CA THR A 411 -32.00 13.23 -57.88
C THR A 411 -31.82 12.91 -59.36
N THR A 412 -31.10 11.84 -59.69
CA THR A 412 -30.80 11.47 -61.09
C THR A 412 -31.49 10.18 -61.47
N TYR A 413 -32.13 10.20 -62.63
CA TYR A 413 -32.93 9.09 -63.14
C TYR A 413 -32.74 8.95 -64.64
N ILE A 414 -32.96 7.73 -65.13
CA ILE A 414 -33.06 7.42 -66.55
C ILE A 414 -34.41 6.72 -66.80
N SER A 415 -34.88 6.78 -68.04
CA SER A 415 -36.04 6.00 -68.47
C SER A 415 -35.56 4.68 -69.07
N LYS A 416 -36.15 3.56 -68.68
CA LYS A 416 -35.84 2.25 -69.27
C LYS A 416 -37.11 1.45 -69.55
N ASN A 417 -37.16 0.77 -70.69
CA ASN A 417 -38.20 -0.22 -70.98
C ASN A 417 -37.96 -1.42 -70.06
N ALA A 418 -38.87 -1.64 -69.10
CA ALA A 418 -38.62 -2.57 -68.03
C ALA A 418 -39.86 -3.38 -67.72
N SER A 419 -39.75 -4.66 -68.03
CA SER A 419 -40.73 -5.66 -67.70
C SER A 419 -39.92 -6.75 -66.94
N SER A 420 -39.93 -6.90 -65.61
CA SER A 420 -39.13 -7.90 -64.81
C SER A 420 -37.73 -7.53 -64.38
N MET A 421 -37.55 -6.29 -63.93
CA MET A 421 -36.32 -5.91 -63.26
C MET A 421 -36.63 -5.37 -61.86
N LEU A 422 -36.06 -5.99 -60.82
CA LEU A 422 -36.03 -5.38 -59.49
C LEU A 422 -35.11 -4.16 -59.55
N ARG A 423 -35.64 -2.97 -59.27
CA ARG A 423 -34.94 -1.69 -59.41
C ARG A 423 -35.29 -0.76 -58.25
N ALA A 424 -34.33 0.08 -57.87
CA ALA A 424 -34.58 1.19 -56.95
C ALA A 424 -35.35 2.30 -57.68
N ALA A 425 -36.40 2.81 -57.04
CA ALA A 425 -37.14 3.96 -57.54
C ALA A 425 -36.25 5.22 -57.51
N PRO A 426 -36.50 6.23 -58.36
CA PRO A 426 -35.79 7.51 -58.33
C PRO A 426 -35.69 8.13 -56.92
N ASN A 427 -36.74 7.94 -56.12
CA ASN A 427 -36.75 8.28 -54.70
C ASN A 427 -36.44 7.02 -53.84
N HIS A 428 -35.16 6.73 -53.66
CA HIS A 428 -34.68 5.70 -52.75
C HIS A 428 -33.59 6.24 -51.83
N THR A 429 -33.44 5.61 -50.67
CA THR A 429 -32.41 5.93 -49.67
C THR A 429 -31.52 4.71 -49.43
N HIS A 430 -30.33 4.97 -48.88
CA HIS A 430 -29.43 3.94 -48.38
C HIS A 430 -29.11 4.19 -46.93
N THR A 431 -28.80 3.13 -46.19
CA THR A 431 -28.32 3.24 -44.81
C THR A 431 -26.92 2.64 -44.65
N ALA A 432 -26.16 3.14 -43.69
CA ALA A 432 -24.86 2.60 -43.31
C ALA A 432 -24.66 2.66 -41.80
N SER A 433 -23.86 1.75 -41.27
CA SER A 433 -23.40 1.75 -39.88
C SER A 433 -21.89 1.70 -39.85
N TYR A 434 -21.26 2.60 -39.10
CA TYR A 434 -19.82 2.65 -38.91
C TYR A 434 -19.45 2.44 -37.46
N THR A 435 -18.52 1.54 -37.21
CA THR A 435 -17.90 1.32 -35.89
C THR A 435 -16.47 1.83 -35.93
N TYR A 436 -16.14 2.67 -34.96
CA TYR A 436 -14.85 3.33 -34.88
C TYR A 436 -13.82 2.31 -34.37
N THR A 437 -12.54 2.46 -34.74
CA THR A 437 -11.48 1.60 -34.21
C THR A 437 -11.33 1.79 -32.70
N SER A 438 -11.04 0.73 -31.94
CA SER A 438 -10.90 0.86 -30.50
C SER A 438 -9.69 1.71 -30.09
N THR A 439 -9.87 2.60 -29.11
CA THR A 439 -8.82 3.45 -28.53
C THR A 439 -8.66 3.19 -27.03
N SER A 440 -7.47 3.39 -26.49
CA SER A 440 -7.17 3.26 -25.04
C SER A 440 -8.01 4.22 -24.20
N LEU A 441 -8.45 3.76 -23.03
CA LEU A 441 -9.10 4.57 -21.99
C LEU A 441 -8.15 5.05 -20.89
N LEU A 442 -6.86 4.76 -20.98
CA LEU A 442 -5.90 5.17 -19.95
C LEU A 442 -5.58 6.67 -20.08
N PRO A 443 -6.10 7.55 -19.20
CA PRO A 443 -5.73 8.96 -19.22
C PRO A 443 -4.27 9.14 -18.78
N PRO A 444 -3.65 10.32 -18.95
CA PRO A 444 -2.30 10.57 -18.49
C PRO A 444 -2.19 10.31 -16.98
N TYR A 445 -1.29 9.43 -16.57
CA TYR A 445 -1.18 9.00 -15.17
C TYR A 445 0.25 9.01 -14.64
N THR A 446 0.35 9.04 -13.30
CA THR A 446 1.56 8.69 -12.54
C THR A 446 1.25 7.50 -11.65
N THR A 447 2.17 6.53 -11.62
CA THR A 447 2.05 5.31 -10.80
C THR A 447 2.35 5.57 -9.33
N ILE A 448 1.60 4.90 -8.44
CA ILE A 448 1.80 4.93 -7.00
C ILE A 448 1.62 3.54 -6.38
N ILE A 449 2.31 3.28 -5.28
CA ILE A 449 2.14 2.06 -4.49
C ILE A 449 1.11 2.33 -3.41
N TYR A 450 0.12 1.47 -3.25
CA TYR A 450 -0.80 1.52 -2.10
C TYR A 450 -0.33 0.56 -1.02
N ALA A 451 -0.35 1.01 0.24
CA ALA A 451 -0.03 0.20 1.41
C ALA A 451 -1.15 0.29 2.44
N SER A 452 -1.49 -0.82 3.08
CA SER A 452 -2.44 -0.87 4.19
C SER A 452 -1.68 -1.00 5.51
N ARG A 453 -2.02 -0.16 6.49
CA ARG A 453 -1.46 -0.28 7.83
C ARG A 453 -1.90 -1.58 8.47
N LYS A 454 -1.03 -2.28 9.18
CA LYS A 454 -1.39 -3.51 9.90
C LYS A 454 -2.23 -3.18 11.13
N THR A 455 -3.13 -4.09 11.48
CA THR A 455 -3.74 -4.12 12.81
C THR A 455 -2.73 -4.74 13.77
N SER A 456 -2.39 -4.03 14.84
CA SER A 456 -1.47 -4.52 15.86
C SER A 456 -2.19 -5.37 16.91
N LEU A 457 -1.49 -6.35 17.48
CA LEU A 457 -1.83 -6.89 18.80
C LEU A 457 -1.81 -5.78 19.86
N SER A 458 -2.57 -5.97 20.94
CA SER A 458 -2.50 -5.07 22.09
C SER A 458 -1.15 -5.21 22.78
N SER A 459 -0.52 -4.09 23.08
CA SER A 459 0.72 -4.00 23.84
C SER A 459 0.58 -2.98 24.97
N SER A 460 1.27 -3.22 26.09
CA SER A 460 1.34 -2.29 27.21
C SER A 460 2.75 -2.21 27.77
N LEU A 461 3.18 -1.00 28.11
CA LEU A 461 4.44 -0.75 28.80
C LEU A 461 4.25 -0.99 30.30
N GLY A 462 5.15 -1.77 30.91
CA GLY A 462 5.26 -1.88 32.35
C GLY A 462 6.08 -0.75 32.96
N THR A 463 6.45 -0.96 34.23
CA THR A 463 7.25 -0.01 35.02
C THR A 463 8.69 0.04 34.51
N GLU A 464 9.33 1.20 34.62
CA GLU A 464 10.76 1.34 34.35
C GLU A 464 11.58 0.53 35.36
N GLU A 465 12.54 -0.22 34.85
CA GLU A 465 13.52 -0.98 35.60
C GLU A 465 14.90 -0.36 35.34
N ASN A 466 15.77 -0.39 36.36
CA ASN A 466 17.16 0.06 36.28
C ASN A 466 18.08 -1.15 36.15
N ALA A 467 19.23 -0.95 35.51
CA ALA A 467 20.29 -1.95 35.52
C ALA A 467 20.75 -2.19 36.97
N ASN A 468 20.75 -3.44 37.42
CA ASN A 468 21.29 -3.80 38.73
C ASN A 468 22.80 -3.55 38.75
N THR A 469 23.25 -2.69 39.64
CA THR A 469 24.65 -2.46 39.96
C THR A 469 25.12 -3.53 40.94
N ALA A 470 26.31 -4.09 40.74
CA ALA A 470 26.86 -5.01 41.73
C ALA A 470 27.15 -4.27 43.05
N PRO A 471 26.89 -4.88 44.22
CA PRO A 471 27.26 -4.29 45.50
C PRO A 471 28.78 -4.09 45.56
N THR A 472 29.21 -3.05 46.28
CA THR A 472 30.63 -2.79 46.52
C THR A 472 31.26 -3.97 47.27
N ALA A 473 32.53 -4.26 47.00
CA ALA A 473 33.29 -5.20 47.83
C ALA A 473 33.14 -4.84 49.33
N PRO A 474 32.97 -5.83 50.23
CA PRO A 474 32.84 -5.56 51.66
C PRO A 474 34.03 -4.75 52.17
N THR A 475 33.73 -3.65 52.85
CA THR A 475 34.70 -2.72 53.44
C THR A 475 34.83 -2.97 54.94
N ILE A 476 36.02 -2.66 55.46
CA ILE A 476 36.36 -2.70 56.89
C ILE A 476 35.97 -4.05 57.54
N PRO A 477 36.58 -5.18 57.11
CA PRO A 477 36.32 -6.45 57.74
C PRO A 477 36.81 -6.43 59.20
N TYR A 478 35.90 -6.73 60.11
CA TYR A 478 36.16 -6.86 61.54
C TYR A 478 36.19 -8.33 61.94
N THR A 479 37.10 -8.65 62.85
CA THR A 479 37.07 -9.89 63.64
C THR A 479 36.94 -9.48 65.09
N ASN A 480 35.95 -10.03 65.81
CA ASN A 480 35.68 -9.68 67.20
C ASN A 480 35.56 -8.16 67.45
N GLY A 481 34.96 -7.43 66.50
CA GLY A 481 34.74 -5.97 66.60
C GLY A 481 35.97 -5.10 66.34
N GLY A 482 37.14 -5.68 66.02
CA GLY A 482 38.37 -4.94 65.69
C GLY A 482 38.91 -5.26 64.29
N THR A 483 39.63 -4.33 63.68
CA THR A 483 40.39 -4.59 62.44
C THR A 483 41.73 -5.21 62.82
N ASN A 484 42.07 -6.37 62.22
CA ASN A 484 43.32 -7.09 62.47
C ASN A 484 43.66 -7.34 63.96
N PRO A 485 42.74 -7.90 64.77
CA PRO A 485 42.99 -8.15 66.19
C PRO A 485 44.09 -9.19 66.40
N THR A 486 44.85 -9.05 67.49
CA THR A 486 45.78 -10.08 67.97
C THR A 486 45.14 -10.87 69.12
N GLY A 487 45.54 -12.13 69.32
CA GLY A 487 45.02 -12.95 70.42
C GLY A 487 43.55 -13.36 70.25
N VAL A 488 43.10 -13.62 69.02
CA VAL A 488 41.73 -14.06 68.74
C VAL A 488 41.42 -15.37 69.47
N VAL A 489 40.39 -15.35 70.31
CA VAL A 489 39.92 -16.51 71.08
C VAL A 489 39.14 -17.50 70.18
N PRO A 490 38.99 -18.78 70.60
CA PRO A 490 38.15 -19.74 69.90
C PRO A 490 36.72 -19.21 69.68
N SER A 491 36.15 -19.49 68.51
CA SER A 491 34.84 -19.01 68.05
C SER A 491 34.75 -17.48 67.84
N PRO A 492 35.56 -16.90 66.94
CA PRO A 492 35.44 -15.49 66.58
C PRO A 492 34.12 -15.20 65.85
N TYR A 493 33.71 -13.93 65.86
CA TYR A 493 32.68 -13.43 64.97
C TYR A 493 33.27 -12.45 63.95
N PHE A 494 32.68 -12.45 62.75
CA PHE A 494 33.08 -11.60 61.64
C PHE A 494 31.97 -10.60 61.32
N SER A 495 32.34 -9.39 60.96
CA SER A 495 31.41 -8.41 60.38
C SER A 495 32.13 -7.58 59.31
N ALA A 496 31.37 -7.07 58.35
CA ALA A 496 31.86 -6.17 57.32
C ALA A 496 30.73 -5.24 56.88
N ILE A 497 31.07 -4.13 56.25
CA ILE A 497 30.10 -3.18 55.69
C ILE A 497 30.12 -3.33 54.18
N PHE A 498 29.01 -3.73 53.57
CA PHE A 498 28.83 -3.61 52.13
C PHE A 498 27.91 -2.41 51.84
N ASN A 499 28.05 -1.82 50.66
CA ASN A 499 27.14 -0.82 50.14
C ASN A 499 26.59 -1.33 48.81
N ASP A 500 25.28 -1.32 48.65
CA ASP A 500 24.68 -1.50 47.34
C ASP A 500 24.39 -0.12 46.73
N PRO A 501 24.93 0.21 45.54
CA PRO A 501 24.57 1.44 44.85
C PRO A 501 23.08 1.54 44.51
N ASP A 502 22.38 0.41 44.40
CA ASP A 502 20.95 0.37 44.12
C ASP A 502 20.14 0.60 45.40
N THR A 503 19.44 1.73 45.45
CA THR A 503 18.75 2.17 46.67
C THR A 503 17.60 1.23 47.04
N GLY A 504 17.72 0.57 48.20
CA GLY A 504 16.73 -0.36 48.72
C GLY A 504 17.19 -1.81 48.71
N ASP A 505 18.26 -2.11 47.97
CA ASP A 505 18.83 -3.45 47.92
C ASP A 505 19.54 -3.78 49.24
N THR A 506 19.39 -5.04 49.66
CA THR A 506 19.99 -5.55 50.90
C THR A 506 20.72 -6.85 50.61
N GLY A 507 21.77 -7.13 51.39
CA GLY A 507 22.56 -8.35 51.25
C GLY A 507 21.72 -9.57 51.62
N VAL A 508 21.28 -10.31 50.61
CA VAL A 508 20.50 -11.56 50.74
C VAL A 508 21.38 -12.77 50.97
N SER A 509 22.68 -12.68 50.71
CA SER A 509 23.63 -13.78 50.88
C SER A 509 25.03 -13.26 51.20
N TYR A 510 25.86 -14.10 51.81
CA TYR A 510 27.26 -13.81 52.13
C TYR A 510 28.12 -15.08 52.03
N GLN A 511 29.43 -14.90 51.88
CA GLN A 511 30.42 -15.97 51.98
C GLN A 511 31.60 -15.47 52.80
N ILE A 512 32.08 -16.29 53.73
CA ILE A 512 33.25 -16.01 54.56
C ILE A 512 34.31 -17.06 54.24
N GLN A 513 35.51 -16.60 53.90
CA GLN A 513 36.67 -17.44 53.68
C GLN A 513 37.80 -17.03 54.64
N VAL A 514 38.45 -18.03 55.24
CA VAL A 514 39.61 -17.85 56.11
C VAL A 514 40.77 -18.62 55.51
N ASN A 515 41.87 -17.91 55.23
CA ASN A 515 43.05 -18.47 54.57
C ASN A 515 44.32 -18.13 55.35
N THR A 516 45.34 -18.98 55.23
CA THR A 516 46.70 -18.74 55.73
C THR A 516 47.43 -17.58 55.02
N GLN A 517 46.97 -17.14 53.84
CA GLN A 517 47.56 -16.03 53.08
C GLN A 517 46.48 -15.02 52.67
N SER A 518 46.83 -13.73 52.61
CA SER A 518 45.89 -12.63 52.32
C SER A 518 45.45 -12.55 50.85
N ASP A 519 46.18 -13.18 49.95
CA ASP A 519 45.83 -13.31 48.52
C ASP A 519 44.92 -14.52 48.24
N PHE A 520 44.56 -15.27 49.29
CA PHE A 520 43.75 -16.49 49.23
C PHE A 520 44.37 -17.63 48.39
N LEU A 521 45.68 -17.59 48.12
CA LEU A 521 46.42 -18.66 47.44
C LEU A 521 46.99 -19.73 48.40
N GLY A 522 46.89 -19.50 49.72
CA GLY A 522 47.33 -20.43 50.75
C GLY A 522 46.31 -21.53 51.08
N THR A 523 46.52 -22.21 52.22
CA THR A 523 45.57 -23.23 52.73
C THR A 523 44.27 -22.56 53.18
N VAL A 524 43.14 -23.00 52.62
CA VAL A 524 41.80 -22.63 53.07
C VAL A 524 41.55 -23.31 54.42
N MET A 525 41.50 -22.51 55.48
CA MET A 525 41.26 -22.97 56.85
C MET A 525 39.76 -23.14 57.10
N TRP A 526 38.95 -22.29 56.47
CA TRP A 526 37.50 -22.37 56.50
C TRP A 526 36.89 -21.66 55.29
N ASP A 527 35.81 -22.22 54.74
CA ASP A 527 34.96 -21.60 53.75
C ASP A 527 33.52 -21.90 54.14
N SER A 528 32.71 -20.86 54.37
CA SER A 528 31.29 -21.06 54.67
C SER A 528 30.52 -21.59 53.46
N GLY A 529 31.03 -21.45 52.23
CA GLY A 529 30.21 -21.45 51.03
C GLY A 529 29.23 -20.27 51.01
N LEU A 530 28.41 -20.18 49.97
CA LEU A 530 27.36 -19.17 49.89
C LEU A 530 26.27 -19.46 50.94
N GLN A 531 26.10 -18.52 51.87
CA GLN A 531 25.09 -18.55 52.91
C GLN A 531 23.98 -17.56 52.56
N THR A 532 22.72 -17.99 52.63
CA THR A 532 21.56 -17.11 52.48
C THR A 532 21.15 -16.59 53.85
N LYS A 533 20.82 -15.30 53.92
CA LYS A 533 20.47 -14.60 55.16
C LYS A 533 19.08 -15.00 55.68
#